data_AF-A0A1Q3DXY9-F1
#
_entry.id   AF-A0A1Q3DXY9-F1
#
_cell.length_a   1.000
_cell.length_b   1.000
_cell.length_c   1.000
_cell.angle_alpha   90.00
_cell.angle_beta   90.00
_cell.angle_gamma   90.00
#
_symmetry.space_group_name_H-M   'P 1'
#
loop_
_entity.id
_entity.type
_entity.pdbx_description
1 polymer ?
#
loop_
_entity_poly.entity_id
_entity_poly.type
_entity_poly.pdbx_seq_one_letter_code
_entity_poly.pdbx_strand_id
1 'polypeptide(L)'
;MNIVLFGSTGCGKSSIINMLLGHDAAPTSSGAVGCTFENSVYVTRMEEKEYRIYDTTGLDEGDAGTVVSKDALVKLYKLLRNLEDGITLLVYCMRGPRITEALQRNYIVFYDGFCQKKVPIVLAVTALEDQEPDMESWWTENKDAFQKYGIRQNISLGNFQLELGSYP
;
A
#
# COMPACT_ATOMS: atom_id res chain seq x y z
N MET A 1 15.89 -6.13 0.37
CA MET A 1 14.52 -6.50 -0.06
C MET A 1 13.83 -5.27 -0.60
N ASN A 2 13.09 -5.37 -1.71
CA ASN A 2 12.41 -4.23 -2.33
C ASN A 2 10.91 -4.27 -2.00
N ILE A 3 10.42 -3.26 -1.30
CA ILE A 3 9.02 -3.08 -0.91
C ILE A 3 8.48 -1.86 -1.65
N VAL A 4 7.36 -2.00 -2.37
CA VAL A 4 6.76 -0.87 -3.10
C VAL A 4 5.40 -0.54 -2.49
N LEU A 5 5.26 0.69 -2.01
CA LEU A 5 3.98 1.22 -1.55
C LEU A 5 3.26 1.88 -2.71
N PHE A 6 2.01 1.49 -2.93
CA PHE A 6 1.18 2.03 -3.99
C PHE A 6 -0.25 2.22 -3.50
N GLY A 7 -0.97 3.13 -4.14
CA GLY A 7 -2.33 3.46 -3.77
C GLY A 7 -2.63 4.93 -4.02
N SER A 8 -3.84 5.33 -3.65
CA SER A 8 -4.37 6.65 -4.00
C SER A 8 -3.57 7.82 -3.44
N THR A 9 -3.69 9.00 -4.04
CA THR A 9 -3.18 10.23 -3.39
C THR A 9 -3.86 10.42 -2.04
N GLY A 10 -3.09 10.78 -1.00
CA GLY A 10 -3.63 11.01 0.35
C GLY A 10 -4.00 9.74 1.15
N CYS A 11 -3.70 8.53 0.65
CA CYS A 11 -3.98 7.29 1.38
C CYS A 11 -2.96 6.92 2.48
N GLY A 12 -1.98 7.79 2.75
CA GLY A 12 -1.03 7.61 3.85
C GLY A 12 0.25 6.84 3.53
N LYS A 13 0.64 6.66 2.26
CA LYS A 13 1.90 6.00 1.86
C LYS A 13 3.12 6.58 2.57
N SER A 14 3.34 7.88 2.45
CA SER A 14 4.48 8.58 3.06
C SER A 14 4.42 8.55 4.60
N SER A 15 3.22 8.53 5.20
CA SER A 15 3.04 8.34 6.65
C SER A 15 3.50 6.95 7.11
N ILE A 16 3.16 5.90 6.35
CA ILE A 16 3.65 4.54 6.62
C ILE A 16 5.17 4.49 6.52
N ILE A 17 5.76 5.17 5.53
CA ILE A 17 7.23 5.22 5.37
C ILE A 17 7.89 5.88 6.59
N ASN A 18 7.38 7.04 7.03
CA ASN A 18 7.92 7.71 8.22
C ASN A 18 7.79 6.84 9.48
N MET A 19 6.68 6.10 9.62
CA MET A 19 6.51 5.12 10.70
C MET A 19 7.57 4.01 10.63
N LEU A 20 7.80 3.42 9.45
CA LEU A 20 8.80 2.37 9.25
C LEU A 20 10.25 2.85 9.44
N LEU A 21 10.50 4.14 9.21
CA LEU A 21 11.81 4.77 9.43
C LEU A 21 12.02 5.24 10.87
N GLY A 22 10.94 5.44 11.64
CA GLY A 22 10.99 6.01 12.99
C GLY A 22 11.29 7.52 13.03
N HIS A 23 11.24 8.21 11.88
CA HIS A 23 11.44 9.66 11.76
C HIS A 23 10.78 10.21 10.49
N ASP A 24 10.60 11.53 10.41
CA ASP A 24 10.02 12.20 9.25
C ASP A 24 11.05 12.41 8.12
N ALA A 25 10.96 11.60 7.07
CA ALA A 25 11.81 11.71 5.88
C ALA A 25 11.03 11.75 4.56
N ALA A 26 9.88 11.08 4.50
CA ALA A 26 8.95 11.17 3.40
C ALA A 26 8.01 12.38 3.60
N PRO A 27 7.92 13.31 2.62
CA PRO A 27 7.05 14.47 2.73
C PRO A 27 5.58 14.06 2.91
N THR A 28 4.93 14.58 3.94
CA THR A 28 3.50 14.41 4.18
C THR A 28 2.78 15.74 3.95
N SER A 29 1.59 15.69 3.37
CA SER A 29 0.70 16.86 3.23
C SER A 29 -0.75 16.42 3.36
N SER A 30 -1.57 17.31 3.93
CA SER A 30 -3.02 17.17 4.01
C SER A 30 -3.75 17.61 2.74
N GLY A 31 -3.03 18.15 1.74
CA GLY A 31 -3.60 18.62 0.48
C GLY A 31 -3.93 17.49 -0.50
N ALA A 32 -4.93 17.72 -1.37
CA ALA A 32 -5.31 16.81 -2.46
C ALA A 32 -4.25 16.66 -3.56
N VAL A 33 -3.21 17.52 -3.55
CA VAL A 33 -2.09 17.47 -4.47
C VAL A 33 -1.03 16.52 -3.91
N GLY A 34 -0.72 15.47 -4.65
CA GLY A 34 0.34 14.53 -4.28
C GLY A 34 1.67 15.27 -4.08
N CYS A 35 2.35 15.02 -2.96
CA CYS A 35 3.67 15.60 -2.70
C CYS A 35 4.78 14.88 -3.47
N THR A 36 4.48 13.72 -4.05
CA THR A 36 5.46 12.79 -4.64
C THR A 36 5.38 12.87 -6.17
N PHE A 37 6.13 13.81 -6.77
CA PHE A 37 6.16 13.98 -8.24
C PHE A 37 7.02 12.92 -8.97
N GLU A 38 7.95 12.28 -8.26
CA GLU A 38 8.81 11.19 -8.72
C GLU A 38 8.88 10.09 -7.65
N ASN A 39 9.15 8.84 -8.06
CA ASN A 39 9.27 7.74 -7.10
C ASN A 39 10.50 7.94 -6.21
N SER A 40 10.30 7.97 -4.89
CA SER A 40 11.37 8.13 -3.90
C SER A 40 11.73 6.78 -3.29
N VAL A 41 13.01 6.59 -2.95
CA VAL A 41 13.50 5.37 -2.30
C VAL A 41 14.02 5.71 -0.91
N TYR A 42 13.54 4.96 0.08
CA TYR A 42 13.94 5.06 1.47
C TYR A 42 14.58 3.74 1.90
N VAL A 43 15.66 3.80 2.67
CA VAL A 43 16.36 2.61 3.16
C VAL A 43 16.20 2.53 4.66
N THR A 44 15.72 1.40 5.15
CA THR A 44 15.65 1.09 6.58
C THR A 44 16.27 -0.28 6.86
N ARG A 45 16.76 -0.45 8.08
CA ARG A 45 17.22 -1.74 8.60
C ARG A 45 16.31 -2.18 9.72
N MET A 46 15.73 -3.37 9.57
CA MET A 46 14.98 -4.04 10.63
C MET A 46 15.71 -5.36 10.90
N GLU A 47 16.14 -5.54 12.14
CA GLU A 47 17.08 -6.61 12.53
C GLU A 47 18.35 -6.56 11.66
N GLU A 48 18.75 -7.69 11.06
CA GLU A 48 19.93 -7.79 10.20
C GLU A 48 19.60 -7.64 8.69
N LYS A 49 18.37 -7.24 8.34
CA LYS A 49 17.91 -7.13 6.94
C LYS A 49 17.73 -5.67 6.51
N GLU A 50 18.19 -5.39 5.29
CA GLU A 50 18.00 -4.10 4.63
C GLU A 50 16.76 -4.11 3.74
N TYR A 51 15.92 -3.10 3.91
CA TYR A 51 14.69 -2.88 3.16
C TYR A 51 14.78 -1.57 2.39
N ARG A 52 14.51 -1.64 1.08
CA ARG A 52 14.37 -0.49 0.18
C ARG A 52 12.88 -0.30 -0.06
N ILE A 53 12.36 0.81 0.45
CA ILE A 53 10.94 1.15 0.42
C ILE A 53 10.75 2.21 -0.66
N TYR A 54 10.00 1.87 -1.70
CA TYR A 54 9.70 2.74 -2.83
C TYR A 54 8.35 3.41 -2.58
N ASP A 55 8.36 4.73 -2.38
CA ASP A 55 7.15 5.56 -2.40
C ASP A 55 6.79 5.84 -3.84
N THR A 56 5.54 5.55 -4.21
CA THR A 56 5.04 5.84 -5.56
C THR A 56 4.15 7.07 -5.54
N THR A 57 4.16 7.81 -6.63
CA THR A 57 3.13 8.82 -6.88
C THR A 57 1.74 8.18 -6.78
N GLY A 58 0.73 8.94 -6.32
CA GLY A 58 -0.64 8.45 -6.25
C GLY A 58 -1.08 7.87 -7.60
N LEU A 59 -1.75 6.73 -7.56
CA LEU A 59 -2.11 6.01 -8.80
C LEU A 59 -3.39 6.53 -9.48
N ASP A 60 -4.10 7.44 -8.82
CA ASP A 60 -5.42 7.96 -9.20
C ASP A 60 -5.50 9.49 -9.19
N GLU A 61 -4.42 10.18 -9.59
CA GLU A 61 -4.27 11.64 -9.61
C GLU A 61 -5.36 12.45 -10.37
N GLY A 62 -6.44 11.81 -10.85
CA GLY A 62 -7.56 12.47 -11.53
C GLY A 62 -8.91 12.42 -10.83
N ASP A 63 -9.22 11.39 -10.02
CA ASP A 63 -10.53 11.27 -9.36
C ASP A 63 -10.47 10.23 -8.22
N ALA A 64 -10.64 10.69 -6.98
CA ALA A 64 -10.68 9.84 -5.80
C ALA A 64 -11.79 8.78 -5.93
N GLY A 65 -11.42 7.51 -5.99
CA GLY A 65 -12.38 6.41 -6.13
C GLY A 65 -12.61 5.93 -7.57
N THR A 66 -11.75 6.30 -8.51
CA THR A 66 -11.72 5.72 -9.87
C THR A 66 -10.70 4.59 -9.99
N VAL A 67 -10.80 3.83 -11.09
CA VAL A 67 -9.83 2.78 -11.42
C VAL A 67 -8.51 3.44 -11.80
N VAL A 68 -7.39 2.83 -11.41
CA VAL A 68 -6.03 3.30 -11.75
C VAL A 68 -5.89 3.57 -13.25
N SER A 69 -5.29 4.71 -13.60
CA SER A 69 -5.07 5.09 -14.99
C SER A 69 -4.01 4.20 -15.66
N LYS A 70 -4.09 4.05 -16.98
CA LYS A 70 -3.07 3.31 -17.74
C LYS A 70 -1.68 3.90 -17.56
N ASP A 71 -1.57 5.23 -17.50
CA ASP A 71 -0.28 5.90 -17.33
C ASP A 71 0.34 5.62 -15.95
N ALA A 72 -0.48 5.60 -14.90
CA ALA A 72 -0.04 5.20 -13.56
C ALA A 72 0.43 3.74 -13.54
N LEU A 73 -0.28 2.83 -14.21
CA LEU A 73 0.16 1.43 -14.37
C LEU A 73 1.49 1.31 -15.13
N VAL A 74 1.68 2.09 -16.19
CA VAL A 74 2.93 2.10 -16.97
C VAL A 74 4.10 2.65 -16.14
N LYS A 75 3.89 3.73 -15.38
CA LYS A 75 4.89 4.28 -14.46
C LYS A 75 5.30 3.23 -13.42
N LEU A 76 4.33 2.55 -12.81
CA LEU A 76 4.61 1.47 -11.87
C LEU A 76 5.36 0.34 -12.58
N TYR A 77 4.93 -0.11 -13.75
CA TYR A 77 5.64 -1.15 -14.52
C TYR A 77 7.11 -0.82 -14.75
N LYS A 78 7.40 0.42 -15.14
CA LYS A 78 8.76 0.90 -15.39
C LYS A 78 9.60 0.90 -14.11
N LEU A 79 9.06 1.38 -12.99
CA LEU A 79 9.73 1.33 -11.70
C LEU A 79 10.17 -0.11 -11.39
N LEU A 80 9.23 -1.04 -11.50
CA LEU A 80 9.43 -2.43 -11.13
C LEU A 80 10.40 -3.19 -12.03
N ARG A 81 10.40 -2.89 -13.34
CA ARG A 81 11.35 -3.46 -14.30
C ARG A 81 12.79 -3.00 -14.08
N ASN A 82 12.97 -1.83 -13.47
CA ASN A 82 14.29 -1.26 -13.20
C ASN A 82 14.87 -1.73 -11.86
N LEU A 83 14.14 -2.54 -11.09
CA LEU A 83 14.65 -3.13 -9.84
C LEU A 83 15.48 -4.36 -10.16
N GLU A 84 16.81 -4.28 -10.01
CA GLU A 84 17.76 -5.36 -10.30
C GLU A 84 17.43 -6.66 -9.54
N ASP A 85 17.06 -6.55 -8.27
CA ASP A 85 16.71 -7.68 -7.39
C ASP A 85 15.21 -8.07 -7.44
N GLY A 86 14.44 -7.47 -8.36
CA GLY A 86 12.99 -7.65 -8.43
C GLY A 86 12.24 -7.10 -7.21
N ILE A 87 10.96 -7.46 -7.07
CA ILE A 87 10.11 -6.99 -5.96
C ILE A 87 9.91 -8.11 -4.97
N THR A 88 9.99 -7.77 -3.69
CA THR A 88 9.73 -8.72 -2.62
C THR A 88 8.29 -8.62 -2.11
N LEU A 89 7.76 -7.40 -1.98
CA LEU A 89 6.43 -7.13 -1.46
C LEU A 89 5.82 -5.89 -2.10
N LEU A 90 4.53 -5.98 -2.40
CA LEU A 90 3.69 -4.84 -2.74
C LEU A 90 2.80 -4.49 -1.55
N VAL A 91 2.73 -3.22 -1.18
CA VAL A 91 1.87 -2.72 -0.11
C VAL A 91 0.82 -1.80 -0.72
N TYR A 92 -0.41 -2.29 -0.85
CA TYR A 92 -1.53 -1.48 -1.32
C TYR A 92 -2.07 -0.65 -0.16
N CYS A 93 -1.76 0.64 -0.16
CA CYS A 93 -2.23 1.60 0.83
C CYS A 93 -3.63 2.12 0.44
N MET A 94 -4.58 2.03 1.35
CA MET A 94 -5.90 2.62 1.23
C MET A 94 -6.25 3.46 2.45
N ARG A 95 -7.06 4.50 2.24
CA ARG A 95 -7.64 5.28 3.32
C ARG A 95 -8.96 4.64 3.75
N GLY A 96 -9.08 4.30 5.03
CA GLY A 96 -10.32 3.88 5.65
C GLY A 96 -11.32 5.03 5.85
N PRO A 97 -12.51 4.73 6.42
CA PRO A 97 -12.99 3.39 6.75
C PRO A 97 -13.73 2.71 5.60
N ARG A 98 -13.94 3.41 4.47
CA ARG A 98 -14.79 2.91 3.39
C ARG A 98 -14.03 1.94 2.50
N ILE A 99 -14.61 0.76 2.29
CA ILE A 99 -14.18 -0.17 1.25
C ILE A 99 -14.98 0.11 -0.01
N THR A 100 -14.30 0.39 -1.10
CA THR A 100 -14.93 0.79 -2.36
C THR A 100 -14.78 -0.29 -3.42
N GLU A 101 -15.67 -0.32 -4.41
CA GLU A 101 -15.50 -1.19 -5.57
C GLU A 101 -14.23 -0.86 -6.36
N ALA A 102 -13.79 0.41 -6.34
CA ALA A 102 -12.56 0.83 -6.98
C ALA A 102 -11.34 0.16 -6.35
N LEU A 103 -11.33 -0.01 -5.02
CA LEU A 103 -10.31 -0.80 -4.32
C LEU A 103 -10.26 -2.23 -4.87
N GLN A 104 -11.41 -2.91 -4.94
CA GLN A 104 -11.49 -4.27 -5.48
C GLN A 104 -10.97 -4.34 -6.92
N ARG A 105 -11.46 -3.47 -7.80
CA ARG A 105 -11.06 -3.45 -9.22
C ARG A 105 -9.56 -3.22 -9.36
N ASN A 106 -9.01 -2.27 -8.61
CA ASN A 106 -7.58 -1.98 -8.60
C ASN A 106 -6.79 -3.17 -8.06
N TYR A 107 -7.23 -3.79 -6.96
CA TYR A 107 -6.56 -4.99 -6.42
C TYR A 107 -6.48 -6.11 -7.46
N ILE A 108 -7.56 -6.40 -8.18
CA ILE A 108 -7.58 -7.42 -9.23
C ILE A 108 -6.60 -7.05 -10.36
N VAL A 109 -6.58 -5.79 -10.79
CA VAL A 109 -5.62 -5.31 -11.80
C VAL A 109 -4.17 -5.55 -11.34
N PHE A 110 -3.85 -5.25 -10.09
CA PHE A 110 -2.50 -5.43 -9.56
C PHE A 110 -2.14 -6.89 -9.33
N TYR A 111 -2.99 -7.64 -8.63
CA TYR A 111 -2.70 -9.01 -8.23
C TYR A 111 -2.71 -10.00 -9.40
N ASP A 112 -3.80 -9.98 -10.19
CA ASP A 112 -4.01 -10.93 -11.29
C ASP A 112 -3.36 -10.44 -12.58
N GLY A 113 -3.64 -9.20 -12.97
CA GLY A 113 -3.20 -8.67 -14.26
C GLY A 113 -1.70 -8.38 -14.28
N PHE A 114 -1.24 -7.60 -13.31
CA PHE A 114 0.07 -6.97 -13.36
C PHE A 114 1.18 -7.81 -12.71
N CYS A 115 0.96 -8.33 -11.50
CA CYS A 115 1.90 -9.21 -10.81
C CYS A 115 1.81 -10.67 -11.25
N GLN A 116 0.78 -11.04 -12.02
CA GLN A 116 0.53 -12.42 -12.42
C GLN A 116 0.55 -13.40 -11.22
N LYS A 117 0.10 -12.94 -10.03
CA LYS A 117 0.09 -13.69 -8.77
C LYS A 117 1.47 -14.12 -8.25
N LYS A 118 2.56 -13.52 -8.74
CA LYS A 118 3.95 -13.89 -8.36
C LYS A 118 4.53 -13.07 -7.21
N VAL A 119 3.96 -11.89 -6.94
CA VAL A 119 4.42 -11.00 -5.88
C VAL A 119 3.31 -10.89 -4.83
N PRO A 120 3.60 -11.11 -3.53
CA PRO A 120 2.61 -10.94 -2.49
C PRO A 120 2.16 -9.47 -2.40
N ILE A 121 0.87 -9.26 -2.16
CA ILE A 121 0.29 -7.94 -1.89
C ILE A 121 -0.26 -7.95 -0.47
N VAL A 122 0.18 -6.99 0.35
CA VAL A 122 -0.40 -6.66 1.65
C VAL A 122 -1.26 -5.42 1.51
N LEU A 123 -2.45 -5.41 2.10
CA LEU A 123 -3.27 -4.21 2.21
C LEU A 123 -2.91 -3.45 3.50
N ALA A 124 -2.59 -2.18 3.38
CA ALA A 124 -2.40 -1.27 4.51
C ALA A 124 -3.58 -0.30 4.58
N VAL A 125 -4.33 -0.32 5.69
CA VAL A 125 -5.48 0.57 5.91
C VAL A 125 -5.10 1.67 6.88
N THR A 126 -5.19 2.92 6.43
CA THR A 126 -4.89 4.12 7.21
C THR A 126 -6.16 4.88 7.58
N ALA A 127 -6.07 5.94 8.39
CA ALA A 127 -7.21 6.76 8.79
C ALA A 127 -8.29 5.97 9.57
N LEU A 128 -7.86 5.11 10.49
CA LEU A 128 -8.73 4.34 11.39
C LEU A 128 -8.64 4.82 12.85
N GLU A 129 -7.86 5.87 13.12
CA GLU A 129 -7.64 6.42 14.46
C GLU A 129 -8.91 6.85 15.20
N ASP A 130 -9.97 7.20 14.47
CA ASP A 130 -11.27 7.58 15.02
C ASP A 130 -12.26 6.40 15.12
N GLN A 131 -11.80 5.14 14.92
CA GLN A 131 -12.66 3.97 15.05
C GLN A 131 -12.90 3.57 16.49
N GLU A 132 -14.16 3.24 16.77
CA GLU A 132 -14.63 2.84 18.08
C GLU A 132 -15.05 1.36 18.07
N PRO A 133 -14.71 0.56 19.11
CA PRO A 133 -13.87 0.91 20.25
C PRO A 133 -12.35 1.01 19.93
N ASP A 134 -11.91 0.45 18.80
CA ASP A 134 -10.51 0.46 18.38
C ASP A 134 -10.38 0.19 16.87
N MET A 135 -9.16 0.25 16.33
CA MET A 135 -8.92 -0.04 14.90
C MET A 135 -9.20 -1.51 14.51
N GLU A 136 -9.11 -2.44 15.46
CA GLU A 136 -9.36 -3.88 15.23
C GLU A 136 -10.85 -4.18 15.06
N SER A 137 -11.72 -3.38 15.68
CA SER A 137 -13.17 -3.47 15.50
C SER A 137 -13.55 -3.29 14.03
N TRP A 138 -12.94 -2.31 13.35
CA TRP A 138 -13.17 -2.07 11.93
C TRP A 138 -12.84 -3.30 11.09
N TRP A 139 -11.73 -3.98 11.36
CA TRP A 139 -11.39 -5.21 10.65
C TRP A 139 -12.37 -6.34 10.91
N THR A 140 -12.77 -6.50 12.17
CA THR A 140 -13.76 -7.52 12.57
C THR A 140 -15.07 -7.36 11.80
N GLU A 141 -15.52 -6.12 11.61
CA GLU A 141 -16.73 -5.78 10.87
C GLU A 141 -16.59 -5.92 9.35
N ASN A 142 -15.39 -5.70 8.81
CA ASN A 142 -15.20 -5.51 7.38
C ASN A 142 -14.43 -6.63 6.66
N LYS A 143 -13.81 -7.56 7.40
CA LYS A 143 -13.01 -8.68 6.83
C LYS A 143 -13.76 -9.50 5.77
N ASP A 144 -15.08 -9.66 5.93
CA ASP A 144 -15.91 -10.42 5.00
C ASP A 144 -16.08 -9.70 3.65
N ALA A 145 -16.00 -8.37 3.62
CA ALA A 145 -16.00 -7.61 2.36
C ALA A 145 -14.72 -7.92 1.55
N PHE A 146 -13.56 -8.02 2.21
CA PHE A 146 -12.30 -8.37 1.57
C PHE A 146 -12.29 -9.80 1.02
N GLN A 147 -12.90 -10.75 1.75
CA GLN A 147 -13.07 -12.12 1.26
C GLN A 147 -13.95 -12.18 0.01
N LYS A 148 -15.08 -11.45 0.00
CA LYS A 148 -15.95 -11.30 -1.19
C LYS A 148 -15.19 -10.73 -2.40
N TYR A 149 -14.17 -9.92 -2.14
CA TYR A 149 -13.33 -9.31 -3.17
C TYR A 149 -12.14 -10.16 -3.60
N GLY A 150 -11.99 -11.37 -3.06
CA GLY A 150 -10.90 -12.28 -3.40
C GLY A 150 -9.53 -11.85 -2.86
N ILE A 151 -9.50 -10.87 -1.96
CA ILE A 151 -8.29 -10.40 -1.28
C ILE A 151 -7.96 -11.43 -0.19
N ARG A 152 -6.94 -12.28 -0.43
CA ARG A 152 -6.52 -13.31 0.53
C ARG A 152 -5.75 -12.67 1.70
N GLN A 153 -5.99 -13.18 2.91
CA GLN A 153 -5.72 -12.57 4.23
C GLN A 153 -4.26 -12.16 4.51
N ASN A 154 -3.82 -11.03 3.98
CA ASN A 154 -2.61 -10.33 4.41
C ASN A 154 -2.94 -8.83 4.58
N ILE A 155 -3.72 -8.49 5.61
CA ILE A 155 -4.15 -7.12 5.89
C ILE A 155 -3.46 -6.65 7.16
N SER A 156 -2.80 -5.50 7.09
CA SER A 156 -2.15 -4.84 8.22
C SER A 156 -2.91 -3.54 8.54
N LEU A 157 -3.34 -3.41 9.80
CA LEU A 157 -4.07 -2.26 10.32
C LEU A 157 -3.12 -1.45 11.17
N GLY A 158 -3.03 -0.14 10.95
CA GLY A 158 -2.77 0.91 11.95
C GLY A 158 -1.49 0.91 12.81
N ASN A 159 -0.91 -0.22 13.16
CA ASN A 159 0.36 -0.40 13.86
C ASN A 159 1.11 -1.52 13.12
N PHE A 160 2.19 -1.17 12.42
CA PHE A 160 3.03 -2.17 11.73
C PHE A 160 3.79 -3.04 12.75
N GLN A 161 3.10 -4.00 13.38
CA GLN A 161 3.74 -5.24 13.80
C GLN A 161 3.65 -6.20 12.61
N LEU A 162 4.75 -6.30 11.86
CA LEU A 162 4.95 -7.37 10.89
C LEU A 162 5.04 -8.70 11.65
N GLU A 163 3.91 -9.28 12.05
CA GLU A 163 3.86 -10.72 12.26
C GLU A 163 3.90 -11.37 10.87
N LEU A 164 5.11 -11.63 10.39
CA LEU A 164 5.34 -12.61 9.34
C LEU A 164 4.98 -13.98 9.95
N GLY A 165 3.69 -14.27 9.98
CA GLY A 165 3.16 -15.55 10.42
C GLY A 165 3.87 -16.67 9.66
N SER A 166 4.57 -17.50 10.42
CA SER A 166 5.13 -18.77 9.99
C SER A 166 4.03 -19.58 9.33
N TYR A 167 4.07 -19.76 8.02
CA TYR A 167 3.27 -20.78 7.37
C TYR A 167 4.03 -22.11 7.45
N PRO A 168 3.36 -23.23 7.79
CA PRO A 168 3.94 -24.57 7.65
C PRO A 168 4.20 -24.94 6.18
#